data_AF-A0A849DTE0-F1
#
_entry.id   AF-A0A849DTE0-F1
#
_cell.length_a   1.000
_cell.length_b   1.000
_cell.length_c   1.000
_cell.angle_alpha   90.00
_cell.angle_beta   90.00
_cell.angle_gamma   90.00
#
_symmetry.space_group_name_H-M   'P 1'
#
loop_
_entity.id
_entity.type
_entity.pdbx_description
1 polymer ?
#
loop_
_entity_poly.entity_id
_entity_poly.type
_entity_poly.pdbx_seq_one_letter_code
_entity_poly.pdbx_strand_id
1 'polypeptide(L)'
;MCNRRSTIAGLALLLLCSLFAGCVRLPDSKPPGPWYEAYQPIDDEASREFVFLALERAVAEFGEPVIAVNTIMLRRSRKTAEARSYRIGEDFSLTECVDASNGVYVIYIGVDPDHKNYYALLGHECAHLLNPRITDWYMEGLATVFSEQVCQTLGKEWGDWKQRFERSRREPYALSYRMMLALQQAFPDEYPLLVGCAVPNGHGPKWLRIDIDAWLVNLPKERRAEALAIIEPHVSGLSRQTSKQYGFTAPAELE
;
A
#
# COMPACT_ATOMS: atom_id res chain seq x y z
N MET A 1 -63.21 37.79 45.10
CA MET A 1 -61.81 37.89 45.59
C MET A 1 -60.92 37.93 44.35
N CYS A 2 -60.57 39.08 43.78
CA CYS A 2 -59.65 40.11 44.26
C CYS A 2 -58.27 39.53 44.65
N ASN A 3 -57.30 39.50 43.74
CA ASN A 3 -56.15 40.42 43.79
C ASN A 3 -55.22 40.29 42.56
N ARG A 4 -54.93 41.43 41.93
CA ARG A 4 -53.73 41.68 41.11
C ARG A 4 -52.52 41.84 42.03
N ARG A 5 -51.33 41.38 41.62
CA ARG A 5 -50.06 42.13 41.75
C ARG A 5 -49.05 41.74 40.66
N SER A 6 -48.81 42.70 39.76
CA SER A 6 -47.54 43.06 39.11
C SER A 6 -46.40 43.18 40.16
N THR A 7 -45.07 43.15 39.94
CA THR A 7 -44.17 43.35 38.79
C THR A 7 -42.71 43.16 39.31
N ILE A 8 -41.77 42.81 38.42
CA ILE A 8 -40.34 43.19 38.38
C ILE A 8 -39.40 42.76 39.53
N ALA A 9 -38.43 41.89 39.22
CA ALA A 9 -36.97 42.12 39.39
C ALA A 9 -36.21 40.78 39.37
N GLY A 10 -35.41 40.56 38.32
CA GLY A 10 -34.57 39.37 38.19
C GLY A 10 -33.81 39.36 36.87
N LEU A 11 -33.18 40.50 36.54
CA LEU A 11 -32.10 40.54 35.55
C LEU A 11 -30.94 39.65 36.04
N ALA A 12 -30.19 39.10 35.08
CA ALA A 12 -28.92 38.37 35.22
C ALA A 12 -29.00 36.84 35.44
N LEU A 13 -29.17 36.09 34.34
CA LEU A 13 -28.16 35.09 33.91
C LEU A 13 -28.37 34.67 32.45
N LEU A 14 -28.26 35.64 31.54
CA LEU A 14 -27.77 35.43 30.18
C LEU A 14 -26.27 35.78 30.26
N LEU A 15 -25.41 34.85 29.85
CA LEU A 15 -23.93 34.83 29.82
C LEU A 15 -23.24 33.94 30.88
N LEU A 16 -22.25 33.19 30.38
CA LEU A 16 -21.37 32.17 30.99
C LEU A 16 -22.02 30.77 31.14
N CYS A 17 -21.78 29.76 30.30
CA CYS A 17 -20.54 29.40 29.60
C CYS A 17 -20.83 28.77 28.23
N SER A 18 -21.05 29.61 27.22
CA SER A 18 -20.68 29.33 25.84
C SER A 18 -19.14 29.36 25.71
N LEU A 19 -18.43 28.47 26.41
CA LEU A 19 -16.95 28.41 26.38
C LEU A 19 -16.40 26.98 26.58
N PHE A 20 -17.04 25.97 25.98
CA PHE A 20 -16.34 24.72 25.62
C PHE A 20 -16.72 24.24 24.22
N ALA A 21 -17.14 25.16 23.33
CA ALA A 21 -16.81 25.04 21.92
C ALA A 21 -15.31 25.36 21.76
N GLY A 22 -14.46 24.58 22.43
CA GLY A 22 -13.09 24.47 22.00
C GLY A 22 -13.18 23.95 20.59
N CYS A 23 -12.92 24.81 19.61
CA CYS A 23 -12.51 24.37 18.30
C CYS A 23 -11.34 23.42 18.54
N VAL A 24 -11.61 22.12 18.64
CA VAL A 24 -10.60 21.07 18.69
C VAL A 24 -9.96 21.15 17.33
N ARG A 25 -8.98 22.05 17.21
CA ARG A 25 -7.97 22.00 16.18
C ARG A 25 -7.22 20.72 16.50
N LEU A 26 -7.67 19.63 15.88
CA LEU A 26 -6.89 18.41 15.80
C LEU A 26 -5.51 18.85 15.31
N PRO A 27 -4.43 18.58 16.07
CA PRO A 27 -3.11 18.97 15.64
C PRO A 27 -2.85 18.39 14.25
N ASP A 28 -2.46 19.25 13.32
CA ASP A 28 -1.86 18.82 12.04
C ASP A 28 -0.44 18.26 12.27
N SER A 29 0.04 18.26 13.52
CA SER A 29 1.34 17.72 13.92
C SER A 29 1.31 16.20 14.03
N LYS A 30 2.47 15.58 13.78
CA LYS A 30 2.70 14.14 13.97
C LYS A 30 2.50 13.74 15.45
N PRO A 31 1.94 12.55 15.74
CA PRO A 31 2.04 11.96 17.08
C PRO A 31 3.49 11.89 17.55
N PRO A 32 3.79 12.05 18.86
CA PRO A 32 5.13 11.81 19.37
C PRO A 32 5.53 10.34 19.14
N GLY A 33 6.81 10.11 18.83
CA GLY A 33 7.36 8.78 18.60
C GLY A 33 7.29 8.28 17.15
N PRO A 34 7.59 6.98 16.94
CA PRO A 34 7.46 6.32 15.64
C PRO A 34 6.02 6.33 15.12
N TRP A 35 5.86 6.44 13.80
CA TRP A 35 4.53 6.55 13.17
C TRP A 35 3.64 5.33 13.43
N TYR A 36 4.24 4.13 13.45
CA TYR A 36 3.52 2.88 13.65
C TYR A 36 2.87 2.74 15.03
N GLU A 37 3.35 3.47 16.05
CA GLU A 37 2.77 3.42 17.40
C GLU A 37 1.42 4.13 17.47
N ALA A 38 1.11 4.98 16.48
CA ALA A 38 -0.20 5.60 16.36
C ALA A 38 -1.29 4.62 15.88
N TYR A 39 -0.91 3.40 15.50
CA TYR A 39 -1.79 2.39 14.89
C TYR A 39 -1.88 1.11 15.74
N GLN A 40 -3.04 0.48 15.70
CA GLN A 40 -3.34 -0.72 16.49
C GLN A 40 -2.45 -1.90 16.06
N PRO A 41 -1.83 -2.65 16.99
CA PRO A 41 -1.08 -3.87 16.65
C PRO A 41 -2.02 -4.95 16.13
N ILE A 42 -1.50 -5.79 15.23
CA ILE A 42 -2.12 -7.07 14.86
C ILE A 42 -1.28 -8.19 15.48
N ASP A 43 -1.74 -8.69 16.63
CA ASP A 43 -1.09 -9.77 17.37
C ASP A 43 -1.78 -11.12 17.05
N ASP A 44 -1.76 -11.50 15.78
CA ASP A 44 -2.38 -12.72 15.26
C ASP A 44 -1.31 -13.72 14.77
N GLU A 45 -1.41 -14.97 15.22
CA GLU A 45 -0.43 -16.02 14.84
C GLU A 45 -0.55 -16.40 13.36
N ALA A 46 -1.77 -16.52 12.84
CA ALA A 46 -2.00 -16.89 11.44
C ALA A 46 -1.46 -15.81 10.48
N SER A 47 -1.55 -14.54 10.86
CA SER A 47 -0.96 -13.43 10.12
C SER A 47 0.56 -13.49 10.12
N ARG A 48 1.19 -13.80 11.26
CA ARG A 48 2.64 -13.94 11.37
C ARG A 48 3.16 -15.11 10.54
N GLU A 49 2.50 -16.27 10.63
CA GLU A 49 2.83 -17.44 9.82
C GLU A 49 2.69 -17.14 8.32
N PHE A 50 1.60 -16.49 7.91
CA PHE A 50 1.40 -16.11 6.52
C PHE A 50 2.52 -15.19 6.01
N VAL A 51 2.92 -14.18 6.79
CA VAL A 51 4.00 -13.25 6.41
C VAL A 51 5.33 -13.99 6.25
N PHE A 52 5.65 -14.90 7.18
CA PHE A 52 6.86 -15.70 7.11
C PHE A 52 6.90 -16.54 5.81
N LEU A 53 5.84 -17.29 5.54
CA LEU A 53 5.74 -18.13 4.34
C LEU A 53 5.70 -17.31 3.05
N ALA A 54 5.05 -16.14 3.07
CA ALA A 54 5.05 -15.22 1.95
C ALA A 54 6.46 -14.67 1.68
N LEU A 55 7.20 -14.26 2.71
CA LEU A 55 8.56 -13.79 2.55
C LEU A 55 9.49 -14.90 2.02
N GLU A 56 9.41 -16.12 2.57
CA GLU A 56 10.19 -17.26 2.05
C GLU A 56 9.94 -17.50 0.56
N ARG A 57 8.67 -17.45 0.15
CA ARG A 57 8.30 -17.58 -1.27
C ARG A 57 8.83 -16.42 -2.10
N ALA A 58 8.67 -15.19 -1.63
CA ALA A 58 9.15 -14.00 -2.34
C ALA A 58 10.66 -14.05 -2.54
N VAL A 59 11.42 -14.49 -1.53
CA VAL A 59 12.87 -14.71 -1.62
C VAL A 59 13.21 -15.80 -2.64
N ALA A 60 12.49 -16.93 -2.60
CA ALA A 60 12.72 -18.02 -3.54
C ALA A 60 12.43 -17.63 -5.00
N GLU A 61 11.46 -16.75 -5.23
CA GLU A 61 11.06 -16.31 -6.58
C GLU A 61 11.91 -15.14 -7.07
N PHE A 62 12.05 -14.08 -6.28
CA PHE A 62 12.64 -12.78 -6.69
C PHE A 62 14.04 -12.51 -6.15
N GLY A 63 14.56 -13.38 -5.27
CA GLY A 63 15.84 -13.19 -4.60
C GLY A 63 15.74 -12.37 -3.30
N GLU A 64 16.91 -12.09 -2.72
CA GLU A 64 17.02 -11.45 -1.41
C GLU A 64 16.50 -9.99 -1.39
N PRO A 65 15.83 -9.55 -0.32
CA PRO A 65 15.49 -8.15 -0.10
C PRO A 65 16.70 -7.22 -0.15
N VAL A 66 16.50 -6.02 -0.67
CA VAL A 66 17.57 -4.99 -0.75
C VAL A 66 18.06 -4.52 0.63
N ILE A 67 17.25 -4.73 1.66
CA ILE A 67 17.56 -4.54 3.07
C ILE A 67 17.11 -5.80 3.78
N ALA A 68 17.98 -6.43 4.58
CA ALA A 68 17.63 -7.64 5.32
C ALA A 68 16.37 -7.45 6.16
N VAL A 69 15.48 -8.44 6.17
CA VAL A 69 14.23 -8.41 6.93
C VAL A 69 14.40 -9.23 8.21
N ASN A 70 14.71 -8.56 9.32
CA ASN A 70 14.96 -9.21 10.61
C ASN A 70 13.75 -9.15 11.54
N THR A 71 12.92 -8.12 11.43
CA THR A 71 11.74 -7.95 12.28
C THR A 71 10.62 -7.31 11.48
N ILE A 72 9.42 -7.89 11.57
CA ILE A 72 8.21 -7.36 10.95
C ILE A 72 7.17 -7.14 12.04
N MET A 73 6.71 -5.90 12.17
CA MET A 73 5.57 -5.55 13.01
C MET A 73 4.32 -5.42 12.15
N LEU A 74 3.22 -6.02 12.58
CA LEU A 74 1.94 -5.88 11.90
C LEU A 74 1.07 -4.83 12.60
N ARG A 75 0.51 -3.92 11.81
CA ARG A 75 -0.37 -2.86 12.29
C ARG A 75 -1.65 -2.87 11.49
N ARG A 76 -2.77 -2.79 12.18
CA ARG A 76 -4.02 -2.37 11.56
C ARG A 76 -3.90 -0.86 11.39
N SER A 77 -4.09 -0.33 10.18
CA SER A 77 -4.05 1.12 9.91
C SER A 77 -5.28 1.86 10.47
N ARG A 78 -5.63 1.55 11.71
CA ARG A 78 -6.65 2.19 12.52
C ARG A 78 -5.98 2.80 13.73
N LYS A 79 -6.34 4.04 14.06
CA LYS A 79 -5.69 4.79 15.15
C LYS A 79 -5.93 4.11 16.50
N THR A 80 -4.93 4.16 17.37
CA THR A 80 -5.11 3.91 18.80
C THR A 80 -6.00 4.99 19.43
N ALA A 81 -6.50 4.77 20.65
CA ALA A 81 -7.36 5.74 21.32
C ALA A 81 -6.61 7.08 21.54
N GLU A 82 -5.33 7.00 21.86
CA GLU A 82 -4.41 8.11 22.10
C GLU A 82 -4.13 8.89 20.81
N ALA A 83 -4.11 8.19 19.66
CA ALA A 83 -3.83 8.79 18.37
C ALA A 83 -5.06 9.39 17.66
N ARG A 84 -6.28 9.19 18.16
CA ARG A 84 -7.53 9.68 17.53
C ARG A 84 -7.58 11.19 17.31
N SER A 85 -6.86 11.95 18.13
CA SER A 85 -6.80 13.41 18.05
C SER A 85 -5.92 13.92 16.91
N TYR A 86 -5.13 13.07 16.24
CA TYR A 86 -4.24 13.48 15.15
C TYR A 86 -4.87 13.27 13.76
N ARG A 87 -4.58 14.19 12.83
CA ARG A 87 -5.05 14.11 11.44
C ARG A 87 -4.16 13.25 10.56
N ILE A 88 -4.06 11.99 10.93
CA ILE A 88 -3.32 10.96 10.17
C ILE A 88 -4.31 10.05 9.43
N GLY A 89 -3.86 9.41 8.34
CA GLY A 89 -4.72 8.52 7.54
C GLY A 89 -5.07 7.23 8.28
N GLU A 90 -6.18 6.60 7.88
CA GLU A 90 -6.61 5.28 8.33
C GLU A 90 -7.01 4.45 7.11
N ASP A 91 -7.15 3.12 7.29
CA ASP A 91 -7.63 2.18 6.28
C ASP A 91 -6.79 2.09 5.00
N PHE A 92 -5.50 2.42 5.11
CA PHE A 92 -4.49 2.21 4.07
C PHE A 92 -3.70 0.91 4.32
N SER A 93 -3.09 0.37 3.27
CA SER A 93 -2.05 -0.65 3.39
C SER A 93 -0.72 -0.08 2.91
N LEU A 94 0.37 -0.47 3.58
CA LEU A 94 1.72 0.00 3.29
C LEU A 94 2.76 -0.89 3.97
N THR A 95 3.89 -1.09 3.31
CA THR A 95 5.10 -1.65 3.89
C THR A 95 6.15 -0.57 4.07
N GLU A 96 6.60 -0.37 5.31
CA GLU A 96 7.56 0.67 5.68
C GLU A 96 8.81 0.03 6.32
N CYS A 97 9.99 0.34 5.79
CA CYS A 97 11.24 0.07 6.49
C CYS A 97 11.54 1.23 7.46
N VAL A 98 11.34 0.99 8.75
CA VAL A 98 11.48 2.01 9.80
C VAL A 98 12.90 2.08 10.36
N ASP A 99 13.66 0.98 10.26
CA ASP A 99 15.09 0.94 10.58
C ASP A 99 15.82 0.01 9.61
N ALA A 100 16.49 0.61 8.62
CA ALA A 100 17.23 -0.13 7.60
C ALA A 100 18.52 -0.76 8.14
N SER A 101 19.11 -0.22 9.21
CA SER A 101 20.36 -0.76 9.78
C SER A 101 20.11 -2.05 10.55
N ASN A 102 18.93 -2.19 11.16
CA ASN A 102 18.54 -3.38 11.90
C ASN A 102 17.51 -4.25 11.16
N GLY A 103 17.06 -3.86 9.97
CA GLY A 103 16.11 -4.64 9.19
C GLY A 103 14.72 -4.70 9.81
N VAL A 104 14.25 -3.58 10.37
CA VAL A 104 12.94 -3.47 11.03
C VAL A 104 11.91 -2.87 10.08
N TYR A 105 10.83 -3.61 9.90
CA TYR A 105 9.73 -3.29 9.01
C TYR A 105 8.41 -3.21 9.77
N VAL A 106 7.50 -2.41 9.22
CA VAL A 106 6.10 -2.37 9.61
C VAL A 106 5.24 -2.62 8.39
N ILE A 107 4.31 -3.55 8.49
CA ILE A 107 3.24 -3.72 7.51
C ILE A 107 1.95 -3.19 8.13
N TYR A 108 1.39 -2.17 7.49
CA TYR A 108 0.09 -1.62 7.80
C TYR A 108 -0.96 -2.27 6.92
N ILE A 109 -2.11 -2.66 7.48
CA ILE A 109 -3.23 -3.26 6.74
C ILE A 109 -4.50 -2.44 6.90
N GLY A 110 -5.15 -2.16 5.78
CA GLY A 110 -6.36 -1.33 5.64
C GLY A 110 -7.66 -1.95 6.15
N VAL A 111 -7.66 -3.22 6.54
CA VAL A 111 -8.84 -3.97 6.99
C VAL A 111 -8.51 -4.88 8.17
N ASP A 112 -9.54 -5.29 8.91
CA ASP A 112 -9.38 -6.17 10.07
C ASP A 112 -9.01 -7.61 9.64
N PRO A 113 -8.36 -8.43 10.50
CA PRO A 113 -7.91 -9.79 10.16
C PRO A 113 -9.00 -10.76 9.68
N ASP A 114 -10.25 -10.53 10.07
CA ASP A 114 -11.42 -11.34 9.67
C ASP A 114 -12.04 -10.87 8.34
N HIS A 115 -11.56 -9.77 7.77
CA HIS A 115 -12.06 -9.26 6.50
C HIS A 115 -11.59 -10.13 5.33
N LYS A 116 -12.49 -10.46 4.40
CA LYS A 116 -12.19 -11.34 3.24
C LYS A 116 -11.03 -10.89 2.32
N ASN A 117 -10.72 -9.59 2.31
CA ASN A 117 -9.59 -9.05 1.54
C ASN A 117 -8.29 -8.93 2.37
N TYR A 118 -8.28 -9.38 3.63
CA TYR A 118 -7.14 -9.21 4.53
C TYR A 118 -5.87 -9.87 4.00
N TYR A 119 -5.92 -11.17 3.68
CA TYR A 119 -4.75 -11.89 3.17
C TYR A 119 -4.31 -11.42 1.78
N ALA A 120 -5.25 -10.96 0.94
CA ALA A 120 -4.91 -10.33 -0.34
C ALA A 120 -4.09 -9.05 -0.13
N LEU A 121 -4.49 -8.19 0.81
CA LEU A 121 -3.71 -7.00 1.16
C LEU A 121 -2.38 -7.38 1.82
N LEU A 122 -2.38 -8.33 2.76
CA LEU A 122 -1.17 -8.75 3.46
C LEU A 122 -0.14 -9.36 2.50
N GLY A 123 -0.57 -10.21 1.57
CA GLY A 123 0.30 -10.81 0.55
C GLY A 123 0.87 -9.77 -0.41
N HIS A 124 0.08 -8.75 -0.76
CA HIS A 124 0.56 -7.63 -1.59
C HIS A 124 1.67 -6.88 -0.87
N GLU A 125 1.44 -6.53 0.40
CA GLU A 125 2.45 -5.84 1.22
C GLU A 125 3.71 -6.69 1.47
N CYS A 126 3.58 -8.02 1.57
CA CYS A 126 4.74 -8.90 1.69
C CYS A 126 5.69 -8.80 0.49
N ALA A 127 5.19 -8.58 -0.73
CA ALA A 127 6.05 -8.38 -1.91
C ALA A 127 6.91 -7.12 -1.79
N HIS A 128 6.38 -6.06 -1.16
CA HIS A 128 7.12 -4.81 -0.92
C HIS A 128 8.26 -4.95 0.10
N LEU A 129 8.34 -6.07 0.84
CA LEU A 129 9.51 -6.35 1.69
C LEU A 129 10.79 -6.50 0.85
N LEU A 130 10.69 -6.96 -0.41
CA LEU A 130 11.82 -7.10 -1.32
C LEU A 130 12.51 -5.75 -1.57
N ASN A 131 11.72 -4.70 -1.80
CA ASN A 131 12.20 -3.34 -1.93
C ASN A 131 11.08 -2.32 -1.68
N PRO A 132 10.93 -1.81 -0.43
CA PRO A 132 9.81 -0.94 -0.05
C PRO A 132 9.92 0.48 -0.64
N ARG A 133 10.97 0.74 -1.43
CA ARG A 133 11.21 2.04 -2.05
C ARG A 133 10.74 2.10 -3.49
N ILE A 134 10.36 0.99 -4.10
CA ILE A 134 9.84 0.98 -5.46
C ILE A 134 8.36 1.38 -5.41
N THR A 135 8.02 2.51 -6.03
CA THR A 135 6.66 3.06 -5.99
C THR A 135 6.18 3.41 -7.40
N ASP A 136 5.98 2.38 -8.22
CA ASP A 136 5.48 2.51 -9.58
C ASP A 136 4.45 1.42 -9.94
N TRP A 137 3.76 1.61 -11.06
CA TRP A 137 2.70 0.67 -11.45
C TRP A 137 3.22 -0.73 -11.81
N TYR A 138 4.51 -0.91 -12.14
CA TYR A 138 5.07 -2.24 -12.33
C TYR A 138 5.14 -3.00 -11.00
N MET A 139 5.67 -2.36 -9.95
CA MET A 139 5.76 -2.97 -8.62
C MET A 139 4.38 -3.26 -8.02
N GLU A 140 3.43 -2.34 -8.15
CA GLU A 140 2.06 -2.55 -7.67
C GLU A 140 1.37 -3.73 -8.37
N GLY A 141 1.60 -3.88 -9.68
CA GLY A 141 1.11 -5.03 -10.43
C GLY A 141 1.78 -6.34 -10.00
N LEU A 142 3.10 -6.33 -9.83
CA LEU A 142 3.88 -7.50 -9.39
C LEU A 142 3.44 -7.97 -8.01
N ALA A 143 3.34 -7.04 -7.04
CA ALA A 143 2.87 -7.32 -5.70
C ALA A 143 1.45 -7.90 -5.69
N THR A 144 0.60 -7.43 -6.60
CA THR A 144 -0.77 -7.94 -6.75
C THR A 144 -0.82 -9.36 -7.32
N VAL A 145 0.00 -9.67 -8.33
CA VAL A 145 0.12 -11.04 -8.88
C VAL A 145 0.67 -11.99 -7.82
N PHE A 146 1.74 -11.58 -7.13
CA PHE A 146 2.33 -12.36 -6.05
C PHE A 146 1.30 -12.66 -4.93
N SER A 147 0.51 -11.65 -4.55
CA SER A 147 -0.58 -11.78 -3.58
C SER A 147 -1.60 -12.86 -3.96
N GLU A 148 -2.02 -12.91 -5.23
CA GLU A 148 -2.94 -13.95 -5.71
C GLU A 148 -2.34 -15.34 -5.51
N GLN A 149 -1.08 -15.51 -5.92
CA GLN A 149 -0.39 -16.79 -5.93
C GLN A 149 -0.07 -17.31 -4.52
N VAL A 150 0.37 -16.43 -3.63
CA VAL A 150 0.65 -16.82 -2.24
C VAL A 150 -0.65 -17.15 -1.50
N CYS A 151 -1.73 -16.38 -1.69
CA CYS A 151 -3.03 -16.72 -1.14
C CYS A 151 -3.51 -18.09 -1.63
N GLN A 152 -3.43 -18.34 -2.95
CA GLN A 152 -3.79 -19.62 -3.54
C GLN A 152 -2.97 -20.78 -2.93
N THR A 153 -1.66 -20.59 -2.79
CA THR A 153 -0.75 -21.63 -2.29
C THR A 153 -1.00 -21.95 -0.81
N LEU A 154 -1.30 -20.93 -0.01
CA LEU A 154 -1.54 -21.06 1.43
C LEU A 154 -3.02 -21.33 1.77
N GLY A 155 -3.86 -21.59 0.76
CA GLY A 155 -5.28 -21.88 0.95
C GLY A 155 -6.08 -20.73 1.56
N LYS A 156 -5.66 -19.48 1.31
CA LYS A 156 -6.35 -18.26 1.76
C LYS A 156 -7.22 -17.70 0.65
N GLU A 157 -8.34 -17.09 1.03
CA GLU A 157 -9.16 -16.34 0.08
C GLU A 157 -8.42 -15.11 -0.43
N TRP A 158 -8.45 -14.90 -1.74
CA TRP A 158 -7.97 -13.66 -2.37
C TRP A 158 -9.07 -12.59 -2.48
N GLY A 159 -10.16 -12.78 -1.72
CA GLY A 159 -11.27 -11.85 -1.61
C GLY A 159 -11.94 -11.51 -2.95
N ASP A 160 -12.36 -10.25 -3.09
CA ASP A 160 -13.09 -9.76 -4.28
C ASP A 160 -12.19 -9.20 -5.37
N TRP A 161 -10.86 -9.27 -5.23
CA TRP A 161 -9.90 -8.56 -6.08
C TRP A 161 -10.05 -8.92 -7.55
N LYS A 162 -10.12 -10.22 -7.85
CA LYS A 162 -10.33 -10.74 -9.21
C LYS A 162 -11.57 -10.13 -9.87
N GLN A 163 -12.72 -10.21 -9.20
CA GLN A 163 -13.98 -9.65 -9.71
C GLN A 163 -13.90 -8.12 -9.89
N ARG A 164 -13.26 -7.42 -8.95
CA ARG A 164 -13.07 -5.97 -9.02
C ARG A 164 -12.22 -5.57 -10.23
N PHE A 165 -11.13 -6.28 -10.49
CA PHE A 165 -10.23 -5.99 -11.61
C PHE A 165 -10.86 -6.34 -12.96
N GLU A 166 -11.64 -7.42 -13.05
CA GLU A 166 -12.42 -7.76 -14.24
C GLU A 166 -13.42 -6.65 -14.62
N ARG A 167 -14.08 -6.04 -13.62
CA ARG A 167 -15.04 -4.94 -13.83
C ARG A 167 -14.36 -3.60 -14.10
N SER A 168 -13.20 -3.34 -13.52
CA SER A 168 -12.56 -2.03 -13.50
C SER A 168 -11.52 -1.90 -14.62
N ARG A 169 -11.99 -1.70 -15.87
CA ARG A 169 -11.10 -1.69 -17.05
C ARG A 169 -10.07 -0.56 -17.08
N ARG A 170 -10.33 0.57 -16.42
CA ARG A 170 -9.49 1.77 -16.44
C ARG A 170 -8.81 2.10 -15.11
N GLU A 171 -9.09 1.31 -14.08
CA GLU A 171 -8.51 1.53 -12.76
C GLU A 171 -7.04 1.05 -12.80
N PRO A 172 -6.08 1.84 -12.27
CA PRO A 172 -4.66 1.57 -12.46
C PRO A 172 -4.19 0.26 -11.84
N TYR A 173 -4.67 -0.14 -10.66
CA TYR A 173 -4.32 -1.45 -10.07
C TYR A 173 -4.80 -2.61 -10.96
N ALA A 174 -6.02 -2.51 -11.50
CA ALA A 174 -6.53 -3.51 -12.42
C ALA A 174 -5.71 -3.58 -13.73
N LEU A 175 -5.25 -2.43 -14.23
CA LEU A 175 -4.41 -2.35 -15.43
C LEU A 175 -3.02 -2.94 -15.18
N SER A 176 -2.36 -2.56 -14.08
CA SER A 176 -1.05 -3.08 -13.71
C SER A 176 -1.09 -4.57 -13.43
N TYR A 177 -2.08 -5.05 -12.68
CA TYR A 177 -2.27 -6.48 -12.41
C TYR A 177 -2.38 -7.30 -13.70
N ARG A 178 -3.20 -6.89 -14.66
CA ARG A 178 -3.35 -7.61 -15.94
C ARG A 178 -2.06 -7.62 -16.75
N MET A 179 -1.37 -6.47 -16.82
CA MET A 179 -0.09 -6.35 -17.52
C MET A 179 0.95 -7.30 -16.90
N MET A 180 1.11 -7.24 -15.57
CA MET A 180 2.09 -8.03 -14.85
C MET A 180 1.77 -9.52 -14.86
N LEU A 181 0.50 -9.90 -14.79
CA LEU A 181 0.07 -11.30 -14.93
C LEU A 181 0.42 -11.85 -16.31
N ALA A 182 0.19 -11.07 -17.38
CA ALA A 182 0.54 -11.47 -18.74
C ALA A 182 2.06 -11.58 -18.93
N LEU A 183 2.84 -10.64 -18.37
CA LEU A 183 4.30 -10.70 -18.39
C LEU A 183 4.82 -11.94 -17.63
N GLN A 184 4.31 -12.24 -16.44
CA GLN A 184 4.73 -13.43 -15.69
C GLN A 184 4.42 -14.72 -16.45
N GLN A 185 3.25 -14.81 -17.10
CA GLN A 185 2.87 -15.99 -17.88
C GLN A 185 3.73 -16.18 -19.13
N ALA A 186 4.12 -15.10 -19.79
CA ALA A 186 4.95 -15.16 -20.99
C ALA A 186 6.45 -15.34 -20.67
N PHE A 187 6.93 -14.77 -19.56
CA PHE A 187 8.34 -14.70 -19.21
C PHE A 187 8.61 -15.19 -17.77
N PRO A 188 8.23 -16.44 -17.42
CA PRO A 188 8.32 -16.88 -16.02
C PRO A 188 9.74 -16.88 -15.47
N ASP A 189 10.76 -17.09 -16.32
CA ASP A 189 12.16 -17.15 -15.91
C ASP A 189 12.79 -15.76 -15.79
N GLU A 190 12.38 -14.80 -16.64
CA GLU A 190 12.90 -13.44 -16.65
C GLU A 190 12.09 -12.47 -15.79
N TYR A 191 10.81 -12.76 -15.54
CA TYR A 191 9.92 -11.91 -14.75
C TYR A 191 10.47 -11.57 -13.36
N PRO A 192 11.11 -12.49 -12.61
CA PRO A 192 11.64 -12.15 -11.30
C PRO A 192 12.75 -11.09 -11.32
N LEU A 193 13.45 -10.90 -12.45
CA LEU A 193 14.53 -9.93 -12.60
C LEU A 193 14.06 -8.47 -12.50
N LEU A 194 12.75 -8.22 -12.64
CA LEU A 194 12.17 -6.87 -12.60
C LEU A 194 12.54 -6.09 -11.34
N VAL A 195 12.48 -6.74 -10.17
CA VAL A 195 12.77 -6.08 -8.87
C VAL A 195 14.22 -5.58 -8.81
N GLY A 196 15.15 -6.31 -9.43
CA GLY A 196 16.56 -5.94 -9.55
C GLY A 196 16.84 -4.77 -10.50
N CYS A 197 15.88 -4.41 -11.35
CA CYS A 197 16.01 -3.30 -12.31
C CYS A 197 15.60 -1.94 -11.70
N ALA A 198 15.59 -1.82 -10.37
CA ALA A 198 15.13 -0.60 -9.72
C ALA A 198 16.12 0.57 -9.87
N VAL A 199 15.61 1.74 -10.30
CA VAL A 199 16.38 2.98 -10.48
C VAL A 199 15.69 4.16 -9.77
N PRO A 200 16.41 5.24 -9.43
CA PRO A 200 15.80 6.44 -8.85
C PRO A 200 14.66 6.99 -9.71
N ASN A 201 13.51 7.31 -9.11
CA ASN A 201 12.33 7.77 -9.85
C ASN A 201 12.34 9.27 -10.21
N GLY A 202 13.42 9.99 -9.89
CA GLY A 202 13.56 11.43 -10.12
C GLY A 202 12.81 12.33 -9.13
N HIS A 203 11.94 11.76 -8.28
CA HIS A 203 11.18 12.46 -7.25
C HIS A 203 11.82 12.29 -5.87
N GLY A 204 12.88 13.05 -5.65
CA GLY A 204 13.59 13.08 -4.38
C GLY A 204 14.52 11.89 -4.15
N PRO A 205 15.38 11.95 -3.13
CA PRO A 205 16.57 11.09 -3.03
C PRO A 205 16.30 9.64 -2.58
N LYS A 206 15.05 9.21 -2.40
CA LYS A 206 14.74 7.92 -1.74
C LYS A 206 13.85 6.96 -2.52
N TRP A 207 13.03 7.44 -3.46
CA TRP A 207 12.06 6.60 -4.15
C TRP A 207 12.62 6.04 -5.45
N LEU A 208 12.26 4.80 -5.74
CA LEU A 208 12.69 4.03 -6.88
C LEU A 208 11.50 3.71 -7.79
N ARG A 209 11.81 3.33 -9.02
CA ARG A 209 10.90 2.75 -10.02
C ARG A 209 11.60 1.59 -10.70
N ILE A 210 10.84 0.70 -11.33
CA ILE A 210 11.40 -0.34 -12.19
C ILE A 210 11.83 0.31 -13.51
N ASP A 211 13.09 0.09 -13.89
CA ASP A 211 13.60 0.38 -15.23
C ASP A 211 13.16 -0.75 -16.18
N ILE A 212 12.04 -0.53 -16.85
CA ILE A 212 11.47 -1.53 -17.75
C ILE A 212 12.37 -1.79 -18.96
N ASP A 213 13.11 -0.80 -19.44
CA ASP A 213 14.03 -0.98 -20.56
C ASP A 213 15.24 -1.83 -20.15
N ALA A 214 15.76 -1.63 -18.94
CA ALA A 214 16.79 -2.52 -18.38
C ALA A 214 16.29 -3.96 -18.26
N TRP A 215 15.04 -4.18 -17.85
CA TRP A 215 14.45 -5.53 -17.84
C TRP A 215 14.32 -6.10 -19.26
N LEU A 216 13.82 -5.32 -20.23
CA LEU A 216 13.69 -5.74 -21.63
C LEU A 216 15.01 -6.15 -22.28
N VAL A 217 16.14 -5.55 -21.88
CA VAL A 217 17.49 -5.92 -22.34
C VAL A 217 17.89 -7.33 -21.89
N ASN A 218 17.34 -7.82 -20.78
CA ASN A 218 17.60 -9.18 -20.29
C ASN A 218 16.77 -10.25 -21.03
N LEU A 219 15.79 -9.85 -21.85
CA LEU A 219 15.00 -10.79 -22.63
C LEU A 219 15.74 -11.28 -23.89
N PRO A 220 15.47 -12.51 -24.36
CA PRO A 220 15.88 -12.91 -25.70
C PRO A 220 15.38 -11.91 -26.74
N LYS A 221 16.25 -11.50 -27.68
CA LYS A 221 15.97 -10.41 -28.63
C LYS A 221 14.70 -10.65 -29.43
N GLU A 222 14.46 -11.89 -29.83
CA GLU A 222 13.30 -12.34 -30.57
C GLU A 222 11.98 -12.27 -29.77
N ARG A 223 12.06 -12.26 -28.43
CA ARG A 223 10.89 -12.19 -27.55
C ARG A 223 10.61 -10.79 -27.01
N ARG A 224 11.50 -9.83 -27.21
CA ARG A 224 11.28 -8.44 -26.77
C ARG A 224 10.00 -7.83 -27.37
N ALA A 225 9.72 -8.13 -28.64
CA ALA A 225 8.49 -7.68 -29.30
C ALA A 225 7.21 -8.21 -28.63
N GLU A 226 7.25 -9.43 -28.07
CA GLU A 226 6.13 -10.02 -27.33
C GLU A 226 5.90 -9.27 -26.01
N ALA A 227 6.96 -8.95 -25.26
CA ALA A 227 6.85 -8.15 -24.04
C ALA A 227 6.28 -6.75 -24.31
N LEU A 228 6.74 -6.08 -25.38
CA LEU A 228 6.21 -4.77 -25.78
C LEU A 228 4.72 -4.85 -26.15
N ALA A 229 4.31 -5.90 -26.88
CA ALA A 229 2.91 -6.11 -27.24
C ALA A 229 2.01 -6.36 -26.01
N ILE A 230 2.56 -6.91 -24.92
CA ILE A 230 1.85 -7.04 -23.63
C ILE A 230 1.75 -5.68 -22.93
N ILE A 231 2.80 -4.86 -22.96
CA ILE A 231 2.84 -3.58 -22.22
C ILE A 231 2.03 -2.48 -22.93
N GLU A 232 2.11 -2.39 -24.26
CA GLU A 232 1.55 -1.32 -25.09
C GLU A 232 0.08 -0.99 -24.78
N PRO A 233 -0.84 -1.96 -24.65
CA PRO A 233 -2.26 -1.67 -24.37
C PRO A 233 -2.50 -0.95 -23.03
N HIS A 234 -1.55 -1.01 -22.10
CA HIS A 234 -1.67 -0.44 -20.76
C HIS A 234 -1.03 0.94 -20.62
N VAL A 235 -0.08 1.30 -21.50
CA VAL A 235 0.74 2.54 -21.41
C VAL A 235 -0.13 3.78 -21.23
N SER A 236 -1.08 4.01 -22.14
CA SER A 236 -1.92 5.22 -22.10
C SER A 236 -2.77 5.32 -20.81
N GLY A 237 -3.20 4.17 -20.28
CA GLY A 237 -3.97 4.11 -19.04
C GLY A 237 -3.12 4.43 -17.81
N LEU A 238 -1.96 3.78 -17.70
CA LEU A 238 -1.07 3.90 -16.55
C LEU A 238 -0.34 5.25 -16.50
N SER A 239 0.12 5.77 -17.64
CA SER A 239 0.79 7.09 -17.71
C SER A 239 -0.11 8.24 -17.22
N ARG A 240 -1.43 8.13 -17.43
CA ARG A 240 -2.42 9.12 -16.97
C ARG A 240 -2.73 9.05 -15.49
N GLN A 241 -2.34 7.98 -14.82
CA GLN A 241 -2.60 7.72 -13.39
C GLN A 241 -1.33 7.89 -12.55
N THR A 242 -0.37 8.67 -13.03
CA THR A 242 0.83 9.02 -12.26
C THR A 242 0.51 10.11 -11.24
N SER A 243 1.19 10.07 -10.11
CA SER A 243 1.04 11.04 -9.02
C SER A 243 2.41 11.34 -8.40
N LYS A 244 2.43 12.17 -7.34
CA LYS A 244 3.67 12.38 -6.57
C LYS A 244 4.21 11.09 -5.93
N GLN A 245 3.38 10.08 -5.74
CA GLN A 245 3.73 8.83 -5.07
C GLN A 245 3.96 7.69 -6.08
N TYR A 246 3.14 7.60 -7.12
CA TYR A 246 3.18 6.50 -8.08
C TYR A 246 3.67 6.96 -9.45
N GLY A 247 4.77 6.37 -9.90
CA GLY A 247 5.33 6.57 -11.23
C GLY A 247 4.87 5.52 -12.24
N PHE A 248 5.15 5.80 -13.51
CA PHE A 248 5.15 4.83 -14.59
C PHE A 248 6.09 5.33 -15.69
N THR A 249 6.86 4.43 -16.27
CA THR A 249 7.75 4.73 -17.39
C THR A 249 7.44 3.73 -18.49
N ALA A 250 6.98 4.22 -19.64
CA ALA A 250 6.76 3.37 -20.78
C ALA A 250 8.12 2.90 -21.32
N PRO A 251 8.21 1.70 -21.93
CA PRO A 251 9.38 1.32 -22.70
C PRO A 251 9.70 2.39 -23.76
N ALA A 252 10.97 2.75 -23.93
CA ALA A 252 11.38 3.78 -24.90
C ALA A 252 10.95 3.46 -26.35
N GLU A 253 10.74 2.19 -26.68
CA GLU A 253 10.26 1.76 -28.00
C GLU A 253 8.76 1.98 -28.25
N LEU A 254 8.02 2.41 -27.22
CA LEU A 254 6.59 2.72 -27.29
C LEU A 254 6.29 4.21 -27.05
N GLU A 255 7.33 5.05 -26.92
CA GLU A 255 7.22 6.52 -26.77
C GLU A 255 7.10 7.27 -28.10
#